data_AF-A0A6A4M3E3-F1
#
_entry.id   AF-A0A6A4M3E3-F1
#
_cell.length_a   1.000
_cell.length_b   1.000
_cell.length_c   1.000
_cell.angle_alpha   90.00
_cell.angle_beta   90.00
_cell.angle_gamma   90.00
#
_symmetry.space_group_name_H-M   'P 1'
#
loop_
_entity.id
_entity.type
_entity.pdbx_description
1 polymer ?
#
loop_
_entity_poly.entity_id
_entity_poly.type
_entity_poly.pdbx_seq_one_letter_code
_entity_poly.pdbx_strand_id
1 'polypeptide(L)'
;MQLQDSKVSTFKVSPDMLREEVEKYKRFAERLEPFIANTVHVTNESISQEKKILVLVEGGQATMLDIDFGTYPFVTSSSPSAGGICTGLGIAPRVVGDLIGVMSF
;
A
#
# COMPACT_ATOMS: atom_id res chain seq x y z
N MET A 1 -0.74 -16.90 40.67
CA MET A 1 -1.31 -15.55 40.73
C MET A 1 -1.72 -15.19 39.32
N GLN A 2 -3.02 -15.28 39.03
CA GLN A 2 -3.60 -15.14 37.69
C GLN A 2 -3.70 -13.65 37.34
N LEU A 3 -3.19 -13.24 36.18
CA LEU A 3 -3.58 -11.99 35.54
C LEU A 3 -4.47 -12.39 34.35
N GLN A 4 -5.76 -12.06 34.50
CA GLN A 4 -6.76 -12.17 33.44
C GLN A 4 -6.58 -11.00 32.48
N ASP A 5 -5.95 -11.24 31.33
CA ASP A 5 -5.98 -10.31 30.19
C ASP A 5 -7.32 -10.44 29.46
N SER A 6 -8.35 -9.86 30.06
CA SER A 6 -9.70 -9.77 29.53
C SER A 6 -9.76 -8.76 28.38
N LYS A 7 -9.46 -9.20 27.14
CA LYS A 7 -9.98 -8.65 25.87
C LYS A 7 -9.58 -9.43 24.60
N VAL A 8 -9.16 -10.70 24.71
CA VAL A 8 -8.81 -11.58 23.57
C VAL A 8 -9.69 -12.84 23.53
N SER A 9 -10.98 -12.74 23.90
CA SER A 9 -11.87 -13.91 23.96
C SER A 9 -12.67 -14.17 22.67
N THR A 10 -12.54 -13.34 21.64
CA THR A 10 -13.40 -13.39 20.44
C THR A 10 -12.69 -13.95 19.20
N PHE A 11 -11.36 -13.91 19.15
CA PHE A 11 -10.59 -14.38 18.01
C PHE A 11 -10.17 -15.84 18.25
N LYS A 12 -10.84 -16.79 17.58
CA LYS A 12 -10.53 -18.22 17.68
C LYS A 12 -9.23 -18.49 16.93
N VAL A 13 -8.09 -18.54 17.61
CA VAL A 13 -6.81 -18.95 17.02
C VAL A 13 -6.55 -20.41 17.40
N SER A 14 -6.46 -21.30 16.43
CA SER A 14 -6.01 -22.68 16.64
C SER A 14 -4.61 -22.88 16.04
N PRO A 15 -3.77 -23.74 16.63
CA PRO A 15 -2.43 -24.04 16.09
C PRO A 15 -2.46 -24.60 14.66
N ASP A 16 -3.56 -25.26 14.27
CA ASP A 16 -3.72 -25.85 12.94
C ASP A 16 -3.94 -24.79 11.85
N MET A 17 -4.59 -23.66 12.16
CA MET A 17 -4.77 -22.55 11.20
C MET A 17 -3.44 -21.93 10.79
N LEU A 18 -2.43 -21.94 11.67
CA LEU A 18 -1.09 -21.45 11.31
C LEU A 18 -0.46 -22.32 10.23
N ARG A 19 -0.59 -23.66 10.34
CA ARG A 19 -0.03 -24.59 9.35
C ARG A 19 -0.77 -24.47 8.01
N GLU A 20 -2.08 -24.30 8.05
CA GLU A 20 -2.90 -24.08 6.86
C GLU A 20 -2.52 -22.80 6.12
N GLU A 21 -2.39 -21.68 6.83
CA GLU A 21 -1.99 -20.42 6.22
C GLU A 21 -0.55 -20.49 5.68
N VAL A 22 0.39 -21.13 6.37
CA VAL A 22 1.76 -21.32 5.85
C VAL A 22 1.78 -22.06 4.52
N GLU A 23 1.05 -23.16 4.39
CA GLU A 23 0.98 -23.91 3.12
C GLU A 23 0.29 -23.09 2.01
N LYS A 24 -0.69 -22.27 2.36
CA LYS A 24 -1.38 -21.36 1.43
C LYS A 24 -0.45 -20.24 0.95
N TYR A 25 0.28 -19.60 1.84
CA TYR A 25 1.26 -18.56 1.49
C TYR A 25 2.43 -19.13 0.68
N LYS A 26 2.81 -20.40 0.87
CA LYS A 26 3.81 -21.06 0.03
C LYS A 26 3.36 -21.17 -1.42
N ARG A 27 2.10 -21.56 -1.66
CA ARG A 27 1.51 -21.58 -3.02
C ARG A 27 1.41 -20.19 -3.63
N PHE A 28 1.09 -19.18 -2.81
CA PHE A 28 1.11 -17.79 -3.28
C PHE A 28 2.52 -17.31 -3.61
N ALA A 29 3.52 -17.66 -2.81
CA ALA A 29 4.92 -17.31 -3.06
C ALA A 29 5.39 -17.86 -4.42
N GLU A 30 5.15 -19.13 -4.72
CA GLU A 30 5.50 -19.74 -6.02
C GLU A 30 4.82 -19.03 -7.20
N ARG A 31 3.57 -18.56 -7.03
CA ARG A 31 2.83 -17.85 -8.07
C ARG A 31 3.24 -16.38 -8.20
N LEU A 32 3.57 -15.72 -7.10
CA LEU A 32 3.95 -14.32 -7.06
C LEU A 32 5.43 -14.10 -7.41
N GLU A 33 6.29 -15.10 -7.22
CA GLU A 33 7.74 -15.05 -7.47
C GLU A 33 8.13 -14.28 -8.76
N PRO A 34 7.56 -14.58 -9.96
CA PRO A 34 7.97 -13.88 -11.18
C PRO A 34 7.55 -12.40 -11.23
N PHE A 35 6.65 -11.94 -10.36
CA PHE A 35 6.19 -10.56 -10.30
C PHE A 35 6.90 -9.74 -9.21
N ILE A 36 7.64 -10.39 -8.30
CA ILE A 36 8.35 -9.72 -7.22
C ILE A 36 9.56 -9.00 -7.82
N ALA A 37 9.58 -7.68 -7.68
CA ALA A 37 10.68 -6.84 -8.11
C ALA A 37 10.93 -5.73 -7.10
N ASN A 38 12.14 -5.16 -7.11
CA ASN A 38 12.43 -3.94 -6.37
C ASN A 38 11.76 -2.75 -7.08
N THR A 39 10.53 -2.46 -6.69
CA THR A 39 9.69 -1.42 -7.30
C THR A 39 10.34 -0.04 -7.20
N VAL A 40 11.02 0.27 -6.10
CA VAL A 40 11.72 1.55 -5.90
C VAL A 40 12.86 1.70 -6.92
N HIS A 41 13.65 0.65 -7.11
CA HIS A 41 14.74 0.66 -8.08
C HIS A 41 14.21 0.76 -9.51
N VAL A 42 13.25 -0.08 -9.88
CA VAL A 42 12.65 -0.09 -11.23
C VAL A 42 12.02 1.25 -11.58
N THR A 43 11.29 1.85 -10.63
CA THR A 43 10.62 3.15 -10.84
C THR A 43 11.64 4.28 -10.98
N ASN A 44 12.62 4.37 -10.07
CA ASN A 44 13.64 5.42 -10.14
C ASN A 44 14.56 5.26 -11.36
N GLU A 45 14.90 4.03 -11.74
CA GLU A 45 15.65 3.76 -12.96
C GLU A 45 14.86 4.22 -14.19
N SER A 46 13.57 3.87 -14.28
CA SER A 46 12.68 4.29 -15.37
C SER A 46 12.58 5.82 -15.49
N ILE A 47 12.52 6.53 -14.36
CA ILE A 47 12.52 8.00 -14.32
C ILE A 47 13.89 8.56 -14.77
N SER A 48 14.99 7.98 -14.28
CA SER A 48 16.36 8.45 -14.55
C SER A 48 16.81 8.22 -15.99
N GLN A 49 16.31 7.19 -16.65
CA GLN A 49 16.76 6.84 -17.99
C GLN A 49 16.20 7.77 -19.07
N GLU A 50 15.33 8.76 -18.74
CA GLU A 50 14.68 9.72 -19.66
C GLU A 50 14.03 9.08 -20.92
N LYS A 51 13.92 7.76 -20.94
CA LYS A 51 13.59 6.98 -22.13
C LYS A 51 12.08 6.78 -22.16
N LYS A 52 11.35 7.77 -22.69
CA LYS A 52 10.03 7.65 -23.35
C LYS A 52 8.88 6.98 -22.58
N ILE A 53 9.10 6.46 -21.37
CA ILE A 53 8.10 5.78 -20.55
C ILE A 53 7.53 6.85 -19.62
N LEU A 54 6.36 7.36 -20.00
CA LEU A 54 5.55 8.17 -19.10
C LEU A 54 5.13 7.30 -17.92
N VAL A 55 5.70 7.56 -16.74
CA VAL A 55 5.27 6.93 -15.50
C VAL A 55 4.02 7.67 -15.03
N LEU A 56 2.85 7.06 -15.23
CA LEU A 56 1.59 7.57 -14.71
C LEU A 56 1.29 6.88 -13.37
N VAL A 57 1.07 7.68 -12.33
CA VAL A 57 0.67 7.18 -11.02
C VAL A 57 -0.84 7.26 -10.89
N GLU A 58 -1.47 6.15 -10.53
CA GLU A 58 -2.89 6.09 -10.22
C GLU A 58 -3.10 6.37 -8.71
N GLY A 59 -3.93 7.36 -8.41
CA GLY A 59 -4.37 7.62 -7.03
C GLY A 59 -5.42 6.59 -6.62
N GLY A 60 -5.22 5.90 -5.49
CA GLY A 60 -6.12 4.82 -5.08
C GLY A 60 -7.51 5.27 -4.63
N GLN A 61 -7.62 6.41 -3.95
CA GLN A 61 -8.87 6.96 -3.43
C GLN A 61 -8.88 8.50 -3.55
N ALA A 62 -10.00 9.14 -3.24
CA ALA A 62 -10.09 10.59 -3.20
C ALA A 62 -9.38 11.17 -1.97
N THR A 63 -8.83 12.38 -2.13
CA THR A 63 -8.12 13.12 -1.06
C THR A 63 -8.99 13.40 0.17
N MET A 64 -10.31 13.46 0.03
CA MET A 64 -11.23 13.63 1.17
C MET A 64 -11.33 12.41 2.09
N LEU A 65 -10.83 11.25 1.65
CA LEU A 65 -10.71 10.05 2.48
C LEU A 65 -9.32 9.92 3.11
N ASP A 66 -8.45 10.92 2.97
CA ASP A 66 -7.10 10.86 3.53
C ASP A 66 -7.11 10.82 5.06
N ILE A 67 -6.16 10.07 5.63
CA ILE A 67 -6.03 9.90 7.08
C ILE A 67 -5.79 11.24 7.80
N ASP A 68 -5.03 12.15 7.19
CA ASP A 68 -4.67 13.44 7.77
C ASP A 68 -5.58 14.57 7.28
N PHE A 69 -5.93 14.55 5.98
CA PHE A 69 -6.63 15.66 5.33
C PHE A 69 -8.12 15.39 5.07
N GLY A 70 -8.61 14.20 5.41
CA GLY A 70 -10.00 13.81 5.23
C GLY A 70 -10.89 14.12 6.43
N THR A 71 -12.14 13.68 6.33
CA THR A 71 -13.15 13.86 7.39
C THR A 71 -13.01 12.80 8.48
N TYR A 72 -11.92 12.87 9.25
CA TYR A 72 -11.66 11.93 10.34
C TYR A 72 -12.83 11.87 11.33
N PRO A 73 -13.29 10.68 11.80
CA PRO A 73 -12.71 9.35 11.62
C PRO A 73 -13.25 8.55 10.42
N PHE A 74 -14.08 9.13 9.56
CA PHE A 74 -14.66 8.45 8.39
C PHE A 74 -13.72 8.51 7.18
N VAL A 75 -12.49 8.06 7.39
CA VAL A 75 -11.38 8.13 6.42
C VAL A 75 -10.77 6.75 6.21
N THR A 76 -9.95 6.61 5.17
CA THR A 76 -9.14 5.40 4.98
C THR A 76 -7.91 5.43 5.90
N SER A 77 -7.29 4.28 6.12
CA SER A 77 -6.04 4.17 6.90
C SER A 77 -4.79 4.55 6.11
N SER A 78 -4.93 5.02 4.87
CA SER A 78 -3.83 5.39 3.97
C SER A 78 -3.89 6.87 3.56
N SER A 79 -2.85 7.34 2.88
CA SER A 79 -2.74 8.72 2.38
C SER A 79 -2.94 8.77 0.84
N PRO A 80 -4.18 8.91 0.33
CA PRO A 80 -4.48 9.10 -1.08
C PRO A 80 -4.08 10.49 -1.63
N SER A 81 -3.50 11.36 -0.80
CA SER A 81 -2.93 12.64 -1.25
C SER A 81 -1.67 12.47 -2.11
N ALA A 82 -1.26 13.56 -2.78
CA ALA A 82 -0.05 13.57 -3.60
C ALA A 82 1.24 13.23 -2.81
N GLY A 83 1.26 13.47 -1.49
CA GLY A 83 2.34 13.01 -0.61
C GLY A 83 2.43 11.48 -0.49
N GLY A 84 1.30 10.79 -0.62
CA GLY A 84 1.23 9.33 -0.69
C GLY A 84 1.98 8.73 -1.87
N ILE A 85 2.09 9.47 -2.98
CA ILE A 85 2.86 9.04 -4.15
C ILE A 85 4.33 8.90 -3.81
N CYS A 86 4.90 9.92 -3.15
CA CYS A 86 6.32 9.94 -2.79
C CYS A 86 6.66 8.83 -1.80
N THR A 87 5.81 8.66 -0.79
CA THR A 87 6.01 7.66 0.28
C THR A 87 5.73 6.23 -0.19
N GLY A 88 4.73 6.04 -1.06
CA GLY A 88 4.33 4.73 -1.58
C GLY A 88 5.23 4.19 -2.70
N LEU A 89 5.80 5.06 -3.54
CA LEU A 89 6.67 4.66 -4.66
C LEU A 89 8.17 4.88 -4.40
N GLY A 90 8.54 5.59 -3.33
CA GLY A 90 9.93 5.91 -3.04
C GLY A 90 10.54 6.87 -4.06
N ILE A 91 9.75 7.81 -4.57
CA ILE A 91 10.19 8.84 -5.52
C ILE A 91 10.41 10.18 -4.81
N ALA A 92 11.39 10.95 -5.28
CA ALA A 92 11.65 12.28 -4.74
C ALA A 92 10.48 13.24 -5.09
N PRO A 93 10.02 14.11 -4.17
CA PRO A 93 8.97 15.09 -4.48
C PRO A 93 9.29 15.99 -5.68
N ARG A 94 10.58 16.22 -5.96
CA ARG A 94 11.04 17.03 -7.10
C ARG A 94 10.80 16.38 -8.47
N VAL A 95 10.64 15.05 -8.53
CA VAL A 95 10.39 14.33 -9.79
C VAL A 95 8.89 14.20 -10.11
N VAL A 96 8.02 14.59 -9.18
CA VAL A 96 6.57 14.62 -9.41
C VAL A 96 6.26 15.74 -10.41
N GLY A 97 5.68 15.38 -11.54
CA GLY A 97 5.26 16.30 -12.59
C GLY A 97 3.80 16.75 -12.42
N ASP A 98 3.04 16.67 -13.50
CA ASP A 98 1.64 17.11 -13.53
C ASP A 98 0.72 16.19 -12.71
N LEU A 99 -0.21 16.78 -11.96
CA LEU A 99 -1.22 16.08 -11.17
C LEU A 99 -2.62 16.37 -11.74
N ILE A 100 -3.36 15.33 -12.11
CA ILE A 100 -4.72 15.42 -12.65
C ILE A 100 -5.72 15.03 -11.56
N GLY A 101 -6.52 16.01 -11.10
CA GLY A 101 -7.61 15.77 -10.15
C GLY A 101 -8.89 15.35 -10.86
N VAL A 102 -9.39 14.15 -10.57
CA VAL A 102 -10.68 13.67 -11.06
C VAL A 102 -11.78 14.07 -10.07
N MET A 103 -12.73 14.87 -10.52
CA MET A 103 -13.91 15.26 -9.73
C MET A 103 -15.19 14.85 -10.44
N SER A 104 -16.13 14.26 -9.69
CA SER A 104 -17.50 14.03 -10.14
C SER A 104 -18.41 15.12 -9.58
N PHE A 105 -19.31 15.62 -10.42
CA PHE A 105 -20.42 16.48 -10.03
C PHE A 105 -21.64 15.66 -9.62
#